data_AF-A0A3N2BEC7-F1
#
_entry.id   AF-A0A3N2BEC7-F1
#
_cell.length_a   1.000
_cell.length_b   1.000
_cell.length_c   1.000
_cell.angle_alpha   90.00
_cell.angle_beta   90.00
_cell.angle_gamma   90.00
#
_symmetry.space_group_name_H-M   'P 1'
#
loop_
_entity.id
_entity.type
_entity.pdbx_description
1 polymer ?
#
loop_
_entity_poly.entity_id
_entity_poly.type
_entity_poly.pdbx_seq_one_letter_code
_entity_poly.pdbx_strand_id
1 'polypeptide(L)'
;MSFEDRIRRARPSSGHRHLPLTPRAERDLKELLDGTTTTADGETRPQGHVPHEPASVAASTMVPLRHDGGDERPARAHRALMALVACVVLAIGLPLGILLWPGEEDAVPPAVPGPATSEPAPSDQPADEPDAEPTDQPSGSADSAAPDERLTELPDGGTERVADSELPGQDRTSHVTNADRVADIVMVDHDDVLHVRAVPGPEGEVVGELPADGHVVLAGRERALGLEDGEAWSPEESVWAEIRLDDGYGWVHTYYLGYLGYVDEDPAVVDDVPPATDPAQIAASVGTRVASSWERPEGGAAAPALGEPGWSVVHTEHDGGRAHYWVDVTGMADDSGRGSRYQLTLLDTGQGWEIDEAVAIAICRRGASDDSGYCQ
;
A
#
# COMPACT_ATOMS: atom_id res chain seq x y z
N MET A 1 25.59 15.20 21.24
CA MET A 1 24.46 14.25 21.36
C MET A 1 24.25 13.66 19.99
N SER A 2 24.56 12.36 19.82
CA SER A 2 24.61 11.73 18.49
C SER A 2 23.20 11.48 17.94
N PHE A 3 23.11 11.21 16.65
CA PHE A 3 21.86 10.79 15.99
C PHE A 3 21.33 9.48 16.62
N GLU A 4 22.22 8.58 17.02
CA GLU A 4 21.90 7.34 17.75
C GLU A 4 21.27 7.59 19.13
N ASP A 5 21.64 8.68 19.82
CA ASP A 5 21.02 9.06 21.11
C ASP A 5 19.57 9.53 20.96
N ARG A 6 19.16 9.99 19.77
CA ARG A 6 17.78 10.43 19.50
C ARG A 6 16.86 9.26 19.18
N ILE A 7 17.36 8.25 18.45
CA ILE A 7 16.60 7.03 18.15
C ILE A 7 16.32 6.22 19.43
N ARG A 8 17.27 6.18 20.38
CA ARG A 8 17.06 5.47 21.65
C ARG A 8 16.02 6.10 22.58
N ARG A 9 15.71 7.40 22.45
CA ARG A 9 14.70 8.07 23.28
C ARG A 9 13.31 8.13 22.66
N ALA A 10 13.16 7.80 21.37
CA ALA A 10 11.88 7.80 20.68
C ALA A 10 11.14 6.44 20.76
N ARG A 11 11.70 5.42 21.42
CA ARG A 11 10.95 4.18 21.69
C ARG A 11 10.00 4.41 22.88
N PRO A 12 8.67 4.40 22.71
CA PRO A 12 7.78 4.19 23.84
C PRO A 12 8.08 2.81 24.43
N SER A 13 8.17 2.72 25.75
CA SER A 13 8.26 1.45 26.47
C SER A 13 6.89 0.76 26.42
N SER A 14 6.51 0.20 25.29
CA SER A 14 5.35 -0.67 25.21
C SER A 14 5.76 -2.06 25.70
N GLY A 15 5.52 -2.30 26.99
CA GLY A 15 5.63 -3.63 27.59
C GLY A 15 4.48 -4.53 27.13
N HIS A 16 4.36 -4.78 25.83
CA HIS A 16 3.44 -5.80 25.33
C HIS A 16 4.12 -7.16 25.42
N ARG A 17 3.58 -7.99 26.32
CA ARG A 17 3.80 -9.43 26.24
C ARG A 17 3.12 -9.88 24.95
N HIS A 18 3.87 -10.47 24.02
CA HIS A 18 3.29 -11.30 22.98
C HIS A 18 2.44 -12.35 23.69
N LEU A 19 1.12 -12.19 23.62
CA LEU A 19 0.23 -13.27 23.98
C LEU A 19 0.34 -14.29 22.85
N PRO A 20 0.62 -15.57 23.14
CA PRO A 20 0.58 -16.57 22.09
C PRO A 20 -0.80 -16.53 21.44
N LEU A 21 -0.82 -16.58 20.11
CA LEU A 21 -2.05 -16.74 19.35
C LEU A 21 -2.83 -17.91 19.95
N THR A 22 -4.14 -17.73 20.08
CA THR A 22 -4.95 -18.88 20.51
C THR A 22 -4.84 -19.96 19.43
N PRO A 23 -4.87 -21.26 19.78
CA PRO A 23 -4.85 -22.36 18.79
C PRO A 23 -6.00 -22.33 17.78
N ARG A 24 -6.95 -21.40 17.94
CA ARG A 24 -8.00 -21.08 17.00
C ARG A 24 -7.55 -20.01 16.00
N ALA A 25 -6.97 -18.90 16.48
CA ALA A 25 -6.42 -17.86 15.61
C ALA A 25 -5.31 -18.38 14.68
N GLU A 26 -4.40 -19.25 15.17
CA GLU A 26 -3.39 -19.91 14.32
C GLU A 26 -4.02 -20.80 13.23
N ARG A 27 -5.16 -21.41 13.53
CA ARG A 27 -5.87 -22.27 12.57
C ARG A 27 -6.60 -21.44 11.53
N ASP A 28 -7.31 -20.41 11.99
CA ASP A 28 -8.11 -19.54 11.13
C ASP A 28 -7.18 -18.77 10.16
N LEU A 29 -6.02 -18.29 10.62
CA LEU A 29 -5.00 -17.67 9.77
C LEU A 29 -4.41 -18.67 8.76
N LYS A 30 -4.16 -19.91 9.19
CA LYS A 30 -3.66 -20.95 8.28
C LYS A 30 -4.69 -21.34 7.22
N GLU A 31 -5.96 -21.46 7.61
CA GLU A 31 -7.08 -21.76 6.70
C GLU A 31 -7.29 -20.65 5.67
N LEU A 32 -7.15 -19.38 6.10
CA LEU A 32 -7.16 -18.20 5.22
C LEU A 32 -6.01 -18.23 4.22
N LEU A 33 -4.78 -18.53 4.68
CA LEU A 33 -3.59 -18.58 3.82
C LEU A 33 -3.59 -19.76 2.85
N ASP A 34 -4.18 -20.88 3.25
CA ASP A 34 -4.22 -22.13 2.47
C ASP A 34 -5.49 -22.25 1.58
N GLY A 35 -6.43 -21.30 1.64
CA GLY A 35 -7.68 -21.33 0.86
C GLY A 35 -8.58 -22.53 1.20
N THR A 36 -8.54 -23.01 2.43
CA THR A 36 -9.33 -24.17 2.89
C THR A 36 -10.25 -23.79 4.03
N THR A 37 -11.40 -24.46 4.16
CA THR A 37 -12.28 -24.28 5.31
C THR A 37 -12.46 -25.62 6.03
N THR A 38 -12.21 -25.63 7.34
CA THR A 38 -12.48 -26.81 8.19
C THR A 38 -13.86 -26.70 8.80
N THR A 39 -14.73 -27.64 8.43
CA THR A 39 -16.09 -27.74 9.00
C THR A 39 -16.05 -28.11 10.48
N ALA A 40 -17.14 -27.87 11.22
CA ALA A 40 -17.25 -28.19 12.65
C ALA A 40 -17.00 -29.68 13.00
N ASP A 41 -17.05 -30.56 12.00
CA ASP A 41 -16.81 -32.00 12.12
C ASP A 41 -15.32 -32.37 11.92
N GLY A 42 -14.45 -31.39 11.68
CA GLY A 42 -13.01 -31.57 11.44
C GLY A 42 -12.66 -31.98 10.02
N GLU A 43 -13.58 -31.85 9.06
CA GLU A 43 -13.34 -32.14 7.65
C GLU A 43 -12.90 -30.86 6.93
N THR A 44 -11.64 -30.82 6.47
CA THR A 44 -11.06 -29.76 5.65
C THR A 44 -11.47 -29.95 4.20
N ARG A 45 -12.14 -28.96 3.59
CA ARG A 45 -12.53 -29.01 2.17
C ARG A 45 -11.95 -27.80 1.43
N PRO A 46 -11.48 -27.99 0.17
CA PRO A 46 -11.15 -26.86 -0.69
C PRO A 46 -12.43 -26.05 -0.96
N GLN A 47 -12.34 -24.73 -0.96
CA GLN A 47 -13.47 -23.87 -1.31
C GLN A 47 -13.93 -24.22 -2.74
N GLY A 48 -15.13 -24.79 -2.84
CA GLY A 48 -15.73 -25.12 -4.13
C GLY A 48 -16.16 -23.85 -4.84
N HIS A 49 -15.60 -23.61 -6.02
CA HIS A 49 -15.98 -22.52 -6.91
C HIS A 49 -17.50 -22.57 -7.20
N VAL A 50 -18.26 -21.64 -6.61
CA VAL A 50 -19.68 -21.47 -6.92
C VAL A 50 -19.74 -20.70 -8.24
N PRO A 51 -20.31 -21.26 -9.32
CA PRO A 51 -20.41 -20.54 -10.58
C PRO A 51 -21.35 -19.35 -10.39
N HIS A 52 -20.79 -18.15 -10.51
CA HIS A 52 -21.57 -16.92 -10.60
C HIS A 52 -22.35 -16.90 -11.92
N GLU A 53 -23.68 -16.94 -11.86
CA GLU A 53 -24.52 -16.54 -12.99
C GLU A 53 -24.30 -15.04 -13.26
N PRO A 54 -23.97 -14.62 -14.48
CA PRO A 54 -23.84 -13.20 -14.78
C PRO A 54 -25.22 -12.55 -14.71
N ALA A 55 -25.37 -11.63 -13.75
CA ALA A 55 -26.52 -10.74 -13.69
C ALA A 55 -26.55 -9.88 -14.96
N SER A 56 -27.55 -10.10 -15.81
CA SER A 56 -27.87 -9.26 -16.97
C SER A 56 -28.18 -7.83 -16.53
N VAL A 57 -27.19 -6.94 -16.58
CA VAL A 57 -27.41 -5.50 -16.40
C VAL A 57 -27.92 -4.89 -17.70
N ALA A 58 -29.13 -4.33 -17.64
CA ALA A 58 -29.77 -3.62 -18.73
C ALA A 58 -28.98 -2.37 -19.12
N ALA A 59 -28.78 -2.19 -20.43
CA ALA A 59 -28.09 -1.08 -21.05
C ALA A 59 -28.65 0.30 -20.63
N SER A 60 -27.84 1.09 -19.93
CA SER A 60 -28.05 2.54 -19.83
C SER A 60 -27.52 3.23 -21.08
N THR A 61 -28.41 3.97 -21.72
CA THR A 61 -28.21 4.68 -22.97
C THR A 61 -27.30 5.89 -22.76
N MET A 62 -26.07 5.86 -23.30
CA MET A 62 -25.21 7.04 -23.37
C MET A 62 -25.73 8.04 -24.41
N VAL A 63 -25.96 9.28 -23.96
CA VAL A 63 -26.22 10.45 -24.81
C VAL A 63 -24.88 11.01 -25.29
N PRO A 64 -24.62 11.14 -26.61
CA PRO A 64 -23.37 11.71 -27.09
C PRO A 64 -23.43 13.24 -27.02
N LEU A 65 -22.53 13.83 -26.24
CA LEU A 65 -22.22 15.26 -26.33
C LEU A 65 -21.34 15.50 -27.56
N ARG A 66 -21.98 16.02 -28.59
CA ARG A 66 -21.42 16.51 -29.84
C ARG A 66 -20.58 17.77 -29.56
N HIS A 67 -19.29 17.73 -29.88
CA HIS A 67 -18.44 18.93 -29.95
C HIS A 67 -18.08 19.15 -31.42
N ASP A 68 -18.81 20.07 -32.06
CA ASP A 68 -18.45 20.60 -33.38
C ASP A 68 -17.24 21.53 -33.23
N GLY A 69 -16.25 21.35 -34.10
CA GLY A 69 -14.99 22.08 -34.08
C GLY A 69 -15.07 23.52 -34.63
N GLY A 70 -13.97 24.25 -34.46
CA GLY A 70 -13.77 25.56 -35.07
C GLY A 70 -12.50 26.26 -34.64
N ASP A 71 -11.52 26.25 -35.54
CA ASP A 71 -10.52 27.29 -35.85
C ASP A 71 -9.28 27.55 -34.96
N GLU A 72 -8.15 27.20 -35.58
CA GLU A 72 -6.99 28.05 -35.90
C GLU A 72 -6.37 28.98 -34.83
N ARG A 73 -5.13 28.63 -34.47
CA ARG A 73 -4.05 29.41 -33.82
C ARG A 73 -4.01 30.92 -34.24
N PRO A 74 -3.55 31.87 -33.38
CA PRO A 74 -2.16 31.88 -32.95
C PRO A 74 -1.85 32.31 -31.50
N ALA A 75 -0.81 31.66 -30.97
CA ALA A 75 -0.06 32.04 -29.78
C ALA A 75 0.41 33.50 -29.84
N ARG A 76 -0.23 34.41 -29.07
CA ARG A 76 0.27 35.74 -28.65
C ARG A 76 -0.79 36.52 -27.83
N ALA A 77 -1.38 35.92 -26.79
CA ALA A 77 -2.35 36.66 -25.93
C ALA A 77 -2.11 36.56 -24.42
N HIS A 78 -1.24 35.65 -23.94
CA HIS A 78 -1.08 35.43 -22.50
C HIS A 78 -0.15 36.41 -21.77
N ARG A 79 0.57 37.30 -22.46
CA ARG A 79 1.43 38.31 -21.80
C ARG A 79 0.72 39.63 -21.47
N ALA A 80 -0.48 39.88 -22.00
CA ALA A 80 -1.20 41.12 -21.74
C ALA A 80 -2.16 41.04 -20.52
N LEU A 81 -2.62 39.84 -20.15
CA LEU A 81 -3.60 39.67 -19.07
C LEU A 81 -2.98 39.74 -17.66
N MET A 82 -1.72 39.32 -17.50
CA MET A 82 -1.03 39.35 -16.20
C MET A 82 -0.55 40.75 -15.76
N ALA A 83 -0.40 41.69 -16.70
CA ALA A 83 -0.03 43.07 -16.35
C ALA A 83 -1.20 43.89 -15.78
N LEU A 84 -2.45 43.47 -16.02
CA LEU A 84 -3.64 44.25 -15.64
C LEU A 84 -4.13 43.93 -14.21
N VAL A 85 -3.84 42.74 -13.69
CA VAL A 85 -4.22 42.33 -12.32
C VAL A 85 -3.28 42.94 -11.26
N ALA A 86 -2.00 43.15 -11.59
CA ALA A 86 -1.04 43.77 -10.67
C ALA A 86 -1.32 45.27 -10.41
N CYS A 87 -2.01 45.97 -11.31
CA CYS A 87 -2.36 47.38 -11.12
C CYS A 87 -3.60 47.61 -10.25
N VAL A 88 -4.51 46.63 -10.12
CA VAL A 88 -5.74 46.80 -9.34
C VAL A 88 -5.50 46.60 -7.84
N VAL A 89 -4.55 45.75 -7.45
CA VAL A 89 -4.24 45.48 -6.03
C VAL A 89 -3.45 46.64 -5.38
N LEU A 90 -2.77 47.48 -6.16
CA LEU A 90 -2.02 48.64 -5.64
C LEU A 90 -2.86 49.93 -5.46
N ALA A 91 -4.13 49.94 -5.86
CA ALA A 91 -4.98 51.13 -5.80
C ALA A 91 -5.96 51.17 -4.61
N ILE A 92 -6.09 50.09 -3.83
CA ILE A 92 -6.95 50.05 -2.63
C ILE A 92 -6.09 50.20 -1.37
N GLY A 93 -5.32 51.29 -1.37
CA GLY A 93 -4.56 51.75 -0.21
C GLY A 93 -5.29 52.87 0.53
N LEU A 94 -5.57 52.61 1.83
CA LEU A 94 -5.88 53.51 2.95
C LEU A 94 -7.32 54.08 3.08
N PRO A 95 -7.83 54.39 4.30
CA PRO A 95 -7.10 54.58 5.58
C PRO A 95 -7.73 53.99 6.88
N LEU A 96 -6.88 54.00 7.93
CA LEU A 96 -7.16 54.27 9.35
C LEU A 96 -8.46 53.76 10.00
N GLY A 97 -8.28 52.82 10.94
CA GLY A 97 -9.24 52.53 12.02
C GLY A 97 -8.50 52.11 13.29
N ILE A 98 -7.85 53.08 13.94
CA ILE A 98 -7.31 52.97 15.30
C ILE A 98 -8.48 52.67 16.25
N LEU A 99 -8.51 51.49 16.84
CA LEU A 99 -9.18 51.27 18.12
C LEU A 99 -8.19 50.66 19.11
N LEU A 100 -7.87 51.50 20.08
CA LEU A 100 -7.15 51.20 21.31
C LEU A 100 -7.80 50.02 22.03
N TRP A 101 -7.04 48.94 22.25
CA TRP A 101 -7.32 47.98 23.33
C TRP A 101 -6.31 48.24 24.46
N PRO A 102 -6.76 48.69 25.64
CA PRO A 102 -5.89 48.90 26.80
C PRO A 102 -5.60 47.57 27.51
N GLY A 103 -4.49 47.55 28.24
CA GLY A 103 -3.84 46.35 28.75
C GLY A 103 -4.57 45.55 29.84
N GLU A 104 -3.97 44.40 30.14
CA GLU A 104 -3.93 43.74 31.45
C GLU A 104 -2.75 42.77 31.37
N GLU A 105 -1.57 43.21 31.81
CA GLU A 105 -1.00 43.00 33.14
C GLU A 105 -0.34 41.62 33.30
N ASP A 106 0.98 41.70 33.41
CA ASP A 106 1.88 40.69 33.93
C ASP A 106 1.33 40.03 35.20
N ALA A 107 1.10 38.72 35.12
CA ALA A 107 1.10 37.86 36.30
C ALA A 107 2.07 36.71 36.06
N VAL A 108 3.35 36.98 36.32
CA VAL A 108 4.38 35.97 36.55
C VAL A 108 4.08 35.33 37.91
N PRO A 109 3.69 34.04 37.99
CA PRO A 109 3.63 33.37 39.27
C PRO A 109 5.06 33.20 39.83
N PRO A 110 5.28 33.44 41.14
CA PRO A 110 6.58 33.28 41.77
C PRO A 110 7.01 31.81 41.77
N ALA A 111 8.27 31.59 41.39
CA ALA A 111 8.98 30.34 41.55
C ALA A 111 8.95 29.92 43.03
N VAL A 112 8.37 28.76 43.32
CA VAL A 112 8.43 28.11 44.62
C VAL A 112 9.72 27.28 44.68
N PRO A 113 10.64 27.57 45.61
CA PRO A 113 11.80 26.72 45.87
C PRO A 113 11.49 25.74 47.02
N GLY A 114 11.74 24.45 46.79
CA GLY A 114 11.79 23.46 47.85
C GLY A 114 11.80 22.01 47.33
N PRO A 115 12.18 21.04 48.16
CA PRO A 115 13.54 20.88 48.66
C PRO A 115 14.10 19.47 48.39
N ALA A 116 15.42 19.37 48.54
CA ALA A 116 16.18 18.22 49.04
C ALA A 116 16.00 16.84 48.38
N THR A 117 17.02 16.47 47.61
CA THR A 117 17.83 15.25 47.76
C THR A 117 17.35 14.24 48.80
N SER A 118 17.07 13.03 48.34
CA SER A 118 17.25 11.80 49.14
C SER A 118 17.87 10.74 48.24
N GLU A 119 19.16 10.54 48.48
CA GLU A 119 20.00 9.46 48.02
C GLU A 119 19.68 8.21 48.86
N PRO A 120 19.27 7.08 48.25
CA PRO A 120 19.31 5.80 48.91
C PRO A 120 20.66 5.12 48.68
N ALA A 121 21.23 4.70 49.80
CA ALA A 121 22.41 3.88 50.00
C ALA A 121 22.44 2.59 49.16
N PRO A 122 23.63 1.97 48.98
CA PRO A 122 23.81 0.74 48.22
C PRO A 122 23.13 -0.43 48.95
N SER A 123 22.40 -1.25 48.19
CA SER A 123 21.83 -2.50 48.70
C SER A 123 22.79 -3.65 48.40
N ASP A 124 23.14 -4.36 49.47
CA ASP A 124 24.00 -5.53 49.51
C ASP A 124 23.52 -6.67 48.60
N GLN A 125 24.50 -7.28 47.95
CA GLN A 125 24.41 -8.62 47.38
C GLN A 125 24.04 -9.65 48.46
N PRO A 126 23.22 -10.64 48.11
CA PRO A 126 23.48 -12.02 48.49
C PRO A 126 24.00 -12.80 47.28
N ALA A 127 24.98 -13.63 47.59
CA ALA A 127 25.64 -14.58 46.73
C ALA A 127 24.72 -15.76 46.34
N ASP A 128 25.16 -16.44 45.29
CA ASP A 128 24.98 -17.86 44.98
C ASP A 128 23.55 -18.38 44.78
N GLU A 129 23.22 -18.71 43.53
CA GLU A 129 22.58 -19.98 43.16
C GLU A 129 22.67 -20.22 41.63
N PRO A 130 22.49 -21.46 41.14
CA PRO A 130 23.55 -22.26 40.54
C PRO A 130 23.64 -22.16 39.01
N ASP A 131 24.77 -22.62 38.49
CA ASP A 131 24.99 -23.07 37.11
C ASP A 131 23.74 -23.80 36.57
N ALA A 132 22.96 -23.10 35.75
CA ALA A 132 22.00 -23.72 34.86
C ALA A 132 22.78 -24.15 33.62
N GLU A 133 22.89 -25.47 33.44
CA GLU A 133 23.47 -26.09 32.25
C GLU A 133 22.94 -25.41 30.98
N PRO A 134 23.79 -25.16 29.97
CA PRO A 134 23.36 -24.62 28.71
C PRO A 134 22.39 -25.62 28.09
N THR A 135 21.10 -25.30 28.15
CA THR A 135 20.08 -26.04 27.41
C THR A 135 20.36 -25.74 25.95
N ASP A 136 20.88 -26.74 25.24
CA ASP A 136 20.98 -26.77 23.78
C ASP A 136 19.62 -26.39 23.20
N GLN A 137 19.44 -25.10 22.89
CA GLN A 137 18.33 -24.67 22.07
C GLN A 137 18.56 -25.35 20.72
N PRO A 138 17.57 -26.11 20.20
CA PRO A 138 17.65 -26.58 18.84
C PRO A 138 17.70 -25.34 17.97
N SER A 139 18.87 -25.08 17.37
CA SER A 139 18.98 -24.31 16.14
C SER A 139 18.15 -25.07 15.10
N GLY A 140 16.85 -24.80 15.11
CA GLY A 140 15.98 -25.03 13.98
C GLY A 140 16.53 -24.16 12.87
N SER A 141 17.42 -24.75 12.07
CA SER A 141 17.82 -24.20 10.79
C SER A 141 16.52 -23.91 10.05
N ALA A 142 16.35 -22.64 9.70
CA ALA A 142 15.26 -22.14 8.91
C ALA A 142 14.97 -23.15 7.80
N ASP A 143 13.79 -23.77 7.93
CA ASP A 143 13.25 -24.65 6.92
C ASP A 143 13.29 -23.85 5.61
N SER A 144 13.97 -24.40 4.61
CA SER A 144 13.89 -23.89 3.26
C SER A 144 12.42 -23.82 2.91
N ALA A 145 11.90 -22.59 2.78
CA ALA A 145 10.52 -22.36 2.38
C ALA A 145 10.25 -23.24 1.16
N ALA A 146 9.34 -24.21 1.33
CA ALA A 146 8.90 -25.04 0.23
C ALA A 146 8.43 -24.09 -0.89
N PRO A 147 8.75 -24.38 -2.16
CA PRO A 147 8.28 -23.55 -3.27
C PRO A 147 6.77 -23.38 -3.14
N ASP A 148 6.32 -22.12 -3.13
CA ASP A 148 4.92 -21.76 -2.94
C ASP A 148 4.08 -22.51 -3.98
N GLU A 149 3.26 -23.46 -3.53
CA GLU A 149 2.46 -24.33 -4.41
C GLU A 149 1.44 -23.53 -5.23
N ARG A 150 1.20 -22.26 -4.87
CA ARG A 150 0.38 -21.27 -5.59
C ARG A 150 0.85 -20.98 -7.02
N LEU A 151 2.02 -21.46 -7.43
CA LEU A 151 2.63 -21.15 -8.73
C LEU A 151 2.49 -22.24 -9.79
N THR A 152 1.61 -23.21 -9.58
CA THR A 152 1.46 -24.32 -10.53
C THR A 152 0.62 -23.95 -11.75
N GLU A 153 -0.22 -22.92 -11.67
CA GLU A 153 -1.11 -22.49 -12.74
C GLU A 153 -0.75 -21.07 -13.21
N LEU A 154 -0.45 -20.92 -14.50
CA LEU A 154 -0.24 -19.62 -15.11
C LEU A 154 -1.60 -19.02 -15.49
N PRO A 155 -1.76 -17.68 -15.46
CA PRO A 155 -2.99 -17.06 -15.91
C PRO A 155 -3.24 -17.31 -17.41
N ASP A 156 -4.51 -17.39 -17.80
CA ASP A 156 -4.92 -17.63 -19.19
C ASP A 156 -4.41 -16.57 -20.18
N GLY A 157 -4.26 -16.99 -21.44
CA GLY A 157 -3.99 -16.11 -22.57
C GLY A 157 -2.50 -15.92 -22.89
N GLY A 158 -2.19 -14.84 -23.62
CA GLY A 158 -0.84 -14.50 -24.06
C GLY A 158 -0.62 -14.61 -25.57
N THR A 159 0.61 -14.29 -25.97
CA THR A 159 1.07 -14.35 -27.36
C THR A 159 2.48 -14.92 -27.44
N GLU A 160 2.92 -15.29 -28.65
CA GLU A 160 4.32 -15.57 -28.93
C GLU A 160 5.19 -14.37 -28.53
N ARG A 161 6.37 -14.68 -27.99
CA ARG A 161 7.31 -13.68 -27.49
C ARG A 161 7.83 -12.79 -28.63
N VAL A 162 7.54 -11.50 -28.55
CA VAL A 162 8.03 -10.50 -29.52
C VAL A 162 9.55 -10.29 -29.35
N ALA A 163 10.28 -10.16 -30.47
CA ALA A 163 11.72 -9.95 -30.48
C ALA A 163 12.10 -8.56 -29.94
N ASP A 164 13.23 -8.44 -29.22
CA ASP A 164 13.64 -7.19 -28.56
C ASP A 164 13.79 -5.99 -29.53
N SER A 165 14.18 -6.26 -30.77
CA SER A 165 14.32 -5.24 -31.82
C SER A 165 12.99 -4.68 -32.32
N GLU A 166 11.89 -5.36 -32.03
CA GLU A 166 10.53 -4.97 -32.45
C GLU A 166 9.73 -4.34 -31.29
N LEU A 167 10.24 -4.44 -30.05
CA LEU A 167 9.59 -3.86 -28.88
C LEU A 167 9.72 -2.34 -28.87
N PRO A 168 8.64 -1.58 -28.57
CA PRO A 168 8.73 -0.15 -28.33
C PRO A 168 9.53 0.17 -27.06
N GLY A 169 9.96 1.42 -26.97
CA GLY A 169 10.68 1.95 -25.82
C GLY A 169 12.12 1.49 -25.69
N GLN A 170 12.74 1.87 -24.58
CA GLN A 170 14.11 1.50 -24.24
C GLN A 170 14.10 0.28 -23.33
N ASP A 171 15.08 -0.60 -23.53
CA ASP A 171 15.38 -1.66 -22.57
C ASP A 171 15.71 -1.03 -21.22
N ARG A 172 15.11 -1.56 -20.16
CA ARG A 172 15.36 -1.15 -18.79
C ARG A 172 15.73 -2.39 -18.00
N THR A 173 16.74 -2.24 -17.15
CA THR A 173 17.04 -3.27 -16.15
C THR A 173 16.78 -2.63 -14.80
N SER A 174 15.59 -2.82 -14.26
CA SER A 174 15.28 -2.50 -12.87
C SER A 174 15.27 -3.78 -12.01
N HIS A 175 15.31 -3.62 -10.69
CA HIS A 175 15.23 -4.74 -9.75
C HIS A 175 13.85 -5.39 -9.70
N VAL A 176 12.84 -4.81 -10.37
CA VAL A 176 11.43 -5.26 -10.30
C VAL A 176 11.18 -6.50 -11.16
N THR A 177 11.96 -6.78 -12.21
CA THR A 177 11.73 -7.92 -13.13
C THR A 177 12.83 -8.96 -13.13
N ASN A 178 13.18 -9.52 -11.98
CA ASN A 178 13.96 -10.75 -11.99
C ASN A 178 13.07 -11.89 -12.53
N ALA A 179 13.55 -12.60 -13.56
CA ALA A 179 12.83 -13.71 -14.15
C ALA A 179 12.45 -14.76 -13.09
N ASP A 180 11.31 -15.41 -13.28
CA ASP A 180 10.76 -16.47 -12.43
C ASP A 180 10.42 -16.03 -10.99
N ARG A 181 10.47 -14.72 -10.70
CA ARG A 181 9.88 -14.17 -9.47
C ARG A 181 8.38 -13.97 -9.65
N VAL A 182 7.67 -14.05 -8.53
CA VAL A 182 6.23 -13.81 -8.43
C VAL A 182 6.01 -12.38 -8.00
N ALA A 183 5.12 -11.69 -8.69
CA ALA A 183 4.61 -10.39 -8.26
C ALA A 183 3.09 -10.48 -8.09
N ASP A 184 2.59 -9.80 -7.07
CA ASP A 184 1.19 -9.62 -6.79
C ASP A 184 0.63 -8.45 -7.62
N ILE A 185 -0.62 -8.59 -8.06
CA ILE A 185 -1.37 -7.47 -8.62
C ILE A 185 -1.77 -6.55 -7.48
N VAL A 186 -1.51 -5.26 -7.65
CA VAL A 186 -1.80 -4.23 -6.64
C VAL A 186 -2.49 -3.02 -7.27
N MET A 187 -3.24 -2.28 -6.46
CA MET A 187 -3.90 -1.03 -6.86
C MET A 187 -4.89 -1.16 -8.03
N VAL A 188 -5.48 -2.35 -8.19
CA VAL A 188 -6.58 -2.61 -9.13
C VAL A 188 -7.85 -2.78 -8.30
N ASP A 189 -8.91 -2.04 -8.62
CA ASP A 189 -10.15 -2.16 -7.87
C ASP A 189 -10.76 -3.57 -8.03
N HIS A 190 -11.37 -4.09 -6.96
CA HIS A 190 -11.90 -5.45 -6.87
C HIS A 190 -12.94 -5.80 -7.94
N ASP A 191 -13.59 -4.80 -8.53
CA ASP A 191 -14.58 -4.94 -9.60
C ASP A 191 -13.99 -4.64 -10.99
N ASP A 192 -12.67 -4.51 -11.09
CA ASP A 192 -11.92 -4.30 -12.32
C ASP A 192 -10.89 -5.42 -12.56
N VAL A 193 -10.23 -5.37 -13.73
CA VAL A 193 -9.20 -6.31 -14.14
C VAL A 193 -7.97 -5.58 -14.67
N LEU A 194 -6.79 -6.16 -14.46
CA LEU A 194 -5.58 -5.69 -15.09
C LEU A 194 -5.44 -6.31 -16.48
N HIS A 195 -5.55 -5.46 -17.51
CA HIS A 195 -5.34 -5.88 -18.89
C HIS A 195 -3.85 -6.15 -19.19
N VAL A 196 -3.59 -7.34 -19.72
CA VAL A 196 -2.27 -7.75 -20.22
C VAL A 196 -2.14 -7.45 -21.71
N ARG A 197 -1.03 -6.85 -22.12
CA ARG A 197 -0.81 -6.35 -23.49
C ARG A 197 0.17 -7.21 -24.28
N ALA A 198 -0.03 -7.36 -25.59
CA ALA A 198 0.88 -8.09 -26.48
C ALA A 198 2.29 -7.46 -26.56
N VAL A 199 2.34 -6.13 -26.44
CA VAL A 199 3.55 -5.32 -26.43
C VAL A 199 3.46 -4.27 -25.31
N PRO A 200 4.57 -3.73 -24.80
CA PRO A 200 4.55 -2.63 -23.85
C PRO A 200 3.74 -1.44 -24.36
N GLY A 201 2.79 -0.97 -23.57
CA GLY A 201 2.06 0.28 -23.82
C GLY A 201 0.54 0.12 -23.86
N PRO A 202 -0.21 1.20 -23.63
CA PRO A 202 -1.67 1.17 -23.58
C PRO A 202 -2.31 0.85 -24.95
N GLU A 203 -1.61 1.13 -26.04
CA GLU A 203 -2.07 0.90 -27.42
C GLU A 203 -1.87 -0.56 -27.88
N GLY A 204 -1.19 -1.39 -27.08
CA GLY A 204 -1.02 -2.82 -27.37
C GLY A 204 -2.36 -3.56 -27.35
N GLU A 205 -2.49 -4.59 -28.19
CA GLU A 205 -3.62 -5.52 -28.12
C GLU A 205 -3.70 -6.18 -26.74
N VAL A 206 -4.91 -6.35 -26.20
CA VAL A 206 -5.14 -7.09 -24.95
C VAL A 206 -5.08 -8.58 -25.26
N VAL A 207 -4.19 -9.31 -24.58
CA VAL A 207 -3.96 -10.75 -24.76
C VAL A 207 -4.30 -11.58 -23.53
N GLY A 208 -4.72 -10.94 -22.44
CA GLY A 208 -5.13 -11.58 -21.20
C GLY A 208 -5.68 -10.54 -20.22
N GLU A 209 -6.33 -11.02 -19.17
CA GLU A 209 -6.88 -10.22 -18.08
C GLU A 209 -6.52 -10.90 -16.76
N LEU A 210 -6.18 -10.10 -15.75
CA LEU A 210 -5.79 -10.60 -14.43
C LEU A 210 -6.73 -9.99 -13.37
N PRO A 211 -7.22 -10.80 -12.42
CA PRO A 211 -8.04 -10.27 -11.32
C PRO A 211 -7.20 -9.37 -10.41
N ALA A 212 -7.89 -8.48 -9.69
CA ALA A 212 -7.27 -7.50 -8.79
C ALA A 212 -6.41 -8.11 -7.66
N ASP A 213 -6.77 -9.31 -7.21
CA ASP A 213 -6.08 -10.08 -6.17
C ASP A 213 -5.18 -11.19 -6.74
N GLY A 214 -4.96 -11.21 -8.05
CA GLY A 214 -4.14 -12.20 -8.72
C GLY A 214 -2.63 -12.01 -8.52
N HIS A 215 -1.87 -12.96 -9.07
CA HIS A 215 -0.41 -12.94 -9.11
C HIS A 215 0.10 -13.33 -10.49
N VAL A 216 1.35 -12.97 -10.78
CA VAL A 216 2.01 -13.23 -12.08
C VAL A 216 3.44 -13.71 -11.89
N VAL A 217 3.91 -14.52 -12.83
CA VAL A 217 5.33 -14.90 -12.93
C VAL A 217 6.04 -13.99 -13.93
N LEU A 218 7.11 -13.33 -13.50
CA LEU A 218 7.86 -12.38 -14.30
C LEU A 218 8.76 -13.10 -15.32
N ALA A 219 8.79 -12.60 -16.55
CA ALA A 219 9.57 -13.17 -17.66
C ALA A 219 10.97 -12.56 -17.85
N GLY A 220 11.31 -11.55 -17.03
CA GLY A 220 12.65 -10.99 -16.96
C GLY A 220 12.95 -9.79 -17.86
N ARG A 221 11.98 -9.27 -18.62
CA ARG A 221 12.17 -8.09 -19.49
C ARG A 221 11.36 -6.90 -18.98
N GLU A 222 11.93 -5.70 -19.14
CA GLU A 222 11.26 -4.43 -18.90
C GLU A 222 11.45 -3.47 -20.07
N ARG A 223 10.45 -2.64 -20.31
CA ARG A 223 10.52 -1.55 -21.29
C ARG A 223 10.04 -0.25 -20.69
N ALA A 224 10.82 0.80 -20.87
CA ALA A 224 10.43 2.17 -20.55
C ALA A 224 9.99 2.89 -21.82
N LEU A 225 8.73 3.31 -21.87
CA LEU A 225 8.17 4.13 -22.94
C LEU A 225 8.34 5.62 -22.65
N GLY A 226 8.31 6.47 -23.68
CA GLY A 226 8.27 7.93 -23.49
C GLY A 226 9.56 8.60 -22.99
N LEU A 227 10.71 7.92 -23.04
CA LEU A 227 12.03 8.50 -22.75
C LEU A 227 12.68 9.18 -23.97
N GLU A 228 12.00 9.19 -25.11
CA GLU A 228 12.47 9.87 -26.30
C GLU A 228 12.35 11.40 -26.08
N ASP A 229 13.43 12.13 -26.35
CA ASP A 229 13.58 13.59 -26.24
C ASP A 229 13.99 14.21 -24.88
N GLY A 230 14.31 13.40 -23.87
CA GLY A 230 14.95 13.91 -22.64
C GLY A 230 14.07 14.83 -21.78
N GLU A 231 12.79 14.97 -22.12
CA GLU A 231 11.76 15.36 -21.17
C GLU A 231 11.53 14.16 -20.27
N ALA A 232 12.05 14.22 -19.04
CA ALA A 232 11.80 13.23 -18.02
C ALA A 232 10.30 13.26 -17.66
N TRP A 233 9.49 12.59 -18.47
CA TRP A 233 8.19 12.10 -18.03
C TRP A 233 8.43 11.24 -16.80
N SER A 234 7.53 11.33 -15.82
CA SER A 234 7.64 10.63 -14.54
C SER A 234 8.12 9.20 -14.78
N PRO A 235 9.37 8.84 -14.44
CA PRO A 235 10.06 7.65 -14.96
C PRO A 235 9.46 6.31 -14.52
N GLU A 236 8.34 6.35 -13.80
CA GLU A 236 7.60 5.22 -13.25
C GLU A 236 6.25 5.01 -13.95
N GLU A 237 5.73 6.04 -14.64
CA GLU A 237 4.42 6.03 -15.32
C GLU A 237 4.47 5.40 -16.72
N SER A 238 5.64 4.89 -17.11
CA SER A 238 5.85 4.34 -18.46
C SER A 238 6.65 3.03 -18.47
N VAL A 239 6.80 2.36 -17.33
CA VAL A 239 7.57 1.10 -17.25
C VAL A 239 6.63 -0.08 -17.31
N TRP A 240 6.93 -1.00 -18.22
CA TRP A 240 6.18 -2.23 -18.45
C TRP A 240 7.07 -3.43 -18.18
N ALA A 241 6.52 -4.45 -17.53
CA ALA A 241 7.17 -5.72 -17.27
C ALA A 241 6.53 -6.81 -18.13
N GLU A 242 7.37 -7.71 -18.65
CA GLU A 242 6.89 -8.92 -19.30
C GLU A 242 6.56 -10.00 -18.26
N ILE A 243 5.41 -10.65 -18.44
CA ILE A 243 4.91 -11.73 -17.60
C ILE A 243 4.71 -13.01 -18.43
N ARG A 244 4.70 -14.16 -17.74
CA ARG A 244 4.36 -15.46 -18.31
C ARG A 244 2.86 -15.72 -18.15
N LEU A 245 2.26 -16.24 -19.19
CA LEU A 245 0.87 -16.68 -19.25
C LEU A 245 0.81 -18.11 -19.80
N ASP A 246 -0.33 -18.77 -19.71
CA ASP A 246 -0.49 -20.17 -20.14
C ASP A 246 -0.18 -20.35 -21.64
N ASP A 247 -0.67 -19.45 -22.49
CA ASP A 247 -0.46 -19.47 -23.95
C ASP A 247 0.71 -18.58 -24.42
N GLY A 248 1.60 -18.16 -23.51
CA GLY A 248 2.85 -17.48 -23.87
C GLY A 248 3.23 -16.33 -22.95
N TYR A 249 3.26 -15.12 -23.50
CA TYR A 249 3.75 -13.92 -22.82
C TYR A 249 2.82 -12.73 -23.02
N GLY A 250 2.95 -11.77 -22.10
CA GLY A 250 2.29 -10.48 -22.21
C GLY A 250 2.99 -9.42 -21.35
N TRP A 251 2.50 -8.19 -21.41
CA TRP A 251 3.09 -7.02 -20.78
C TRP A 251 2.07 -6.32 -19.90
N VAL A 252 2.49 -5.98 -18.68
CA VAL A 252 1.69 -5.21 -17.73
C VAL A 252 2.46 -3.99 -17.25
N HIS A 253 1.74 -2.94 -16.89
CA HIS A 253 2.36 -1.74 -16.35
C HIS A 253 2.86 -2.02 -14.92
N THR A 254 4.13 -1.72 -14.62
CA THR A 254 4.74 -2.03 -13.31
C THR A 254 4.14 -1.24 -12.16
N TYR A 255 3.30 -0.24 -12.45
CA TYR A 255 2.49 0.42 -11.43
C TYR A 255 1.55 -0.54 -10.70
N TYR A 256 1.04 -1.56 -11.39
CA TYR A 256 0.10 -2.52 -10.81
C TYR A 256 0.80 -3.78 -10.28
N LEU A 257 2.13 -3.73 -10.12
CA LEU A 257 2.91 -4.83 -9.58
C LEU A 257 3.57 -4.45 -8.26
N GLY A 258 3.56 -5.39 -7.33
CA GLY A 258 4.26 -5.32 -6.06
C GLY A 258 4.68 -6.71 -5.58
N TYR A 259 5.62 -6.74 -4.63
CA TYR A 259 5.99 -7.97 -3.92
C TYR A 259 5.48 -7.86 -2.50
N LEU A 260 4.63 -8.78 -2.06
CA LEU A 260 4.21 -8.80 -0.67
C LEU A 260 5.36 -9.22 0.26
N GLY A 261 5.58 -8.44 1.30
CA GLY A 261 6.71 -8.55 2.22
C GLY A 261 6.29 -8.81 3.67
N TYR A 262 6.95 -8.11 4.58
CA TYR A 262 6.75 -8.24 6.03
C TYR A 262 5.29 -7.98 6.44
N VAL A 263 4.84 -8.73 7.43
CA VAL A 263 3.48 -8.69 7.98
C VAL A 263 3.49 -8.00 9.34
N ASP A 264 2.70 -6.94 9.48
CA ASP A 264 2.41 -6.24 10.74
C ASP A 264 1.00 -6.62 11.21
N GLU A 265 0.93 -7.38 12.31
CA GLU A 265 -0.32 -7.96 12.84
C GLU A 265 -1.16 -6.97 13.68
N ASP A 266 -0.62 -5.79 14.01
CA ASP A 266 -1.30 -4.79 14.85
C ASP A 266 -1.07 -3.36 14.33
N PRO A 267 -1.60 -3.03 13.15
CA PRO A 267 -1.36 -1.74 12.54
C PRO A 267 -2.18 -0.65 13.25
N ALA A 268 -1.54 0.11 14.15
CA ALA A 268 -2.16 1.16 14.97
C ALA A 268 -3.05 2.19 14.23
N VAL A 269 -2.95 2.28 12.90
CA VAL A 269 -3.80 3.15 12.07
C VAL A 269 -5.28 2.74 12.07
N VAL A 270 -5.60 1.48 12.41
CA VAL A 270 -6.99 0.99 12.40
C VAL A 270 -7.76 1.29 13.70
N ASP A 271 -7.06 1.59 14.80
CA ASP A 271 -7.67 1.81 16.12
C ASP A 271 -8.69 2.96 16.15
N ASP A 272 -8.50 3.96 15.28
CA ASP A 272 -9.32 5.17 15.21
C ASP A 272 -10.43 5.09 14.14
N VAL A 273 -10.65 3.92 13.53
CA VAL A 273 -11.69 3.73 12.50
C VAL A 273 -13.03 3.45 13.17
N PRO A 274 -14.03 4.36 13.05
CA PRO A 274 -15.31 4.17 13.71
C PRO A 274 -16.12 3.06 13.02
N PRO A 275 -17.01 2.36 13.76
CA PRO A 275 -17.99 1.46 13.18
C PRO A 275 -18.87 2.16 12.13
N ALA A 276 -19.34 1.41 11.13
CA ALA A 276 -20.16 1.93 10.04
C ALA A 276 -21.34 1.00 9.70
N THR A 277 -22.40 1.53 9.10
CA THR A 277 -23.55 0.69 8.67
C THR A 277 -23.25 -0.16 7.44
N ASP A 278 -22.24 0.24 6.66
CA ASP A 278 -21.78 -0.43 5.44
C ASP A 278 -20.30 -0.76 5.62
N PRO A 279 -19.88 -2.04 5.53
CA PRO A 279 -18.50 -2.43 5.74
C PRO A 279 -17.54 -1.83 4.71
N ALA A 280 -18.00 -1.52 3.49
CA ALA A 280 -17.17 -0.86 2.48
C ALA A 280 -16.71 0.55 2.94
N GLN A 281 -17.49 1.22 3.79
CA GLN A 281 -17.10 2.51 4.36
C GLN A 281 -15.94 2.38 5.36
N ILE A 282 -15.81 1.23 6.04
CA ILE A 282 -14.70 0.95 6.95
C ILE A 282 -13.42 0.76 6.13
N ALA A 283 -13.46 -0.08 5.09
CA ALA A 283 -12.34 -0.28 4.18
C ALA A 283 -11.87 1.04 3.54
N ALA A 284 -12.81 1.86 3.05
CA ALA A 284 -12.51 3.18 2.51
C ALA A 284 -11.93 4.14 3.57
N SER A 285 -12.39 4.05 4.82
CA SER A 285 -11.86 4.86 5.92
C SER A 285 -10.42 4.49 6.25
N VAL A 286 -10.09 3.18 6.29
CA VAL A 286 -8.71 2.68 6.45
C VAL A 286 -7.83 3.23 5.34
N GLY A 287 -8.20 3.00 4.07
CA GLY A 287 -7.40 3.44 2.92
C GLY A 287 -7.14 4.95 2.92
N THR A 288 -8.19 5.74 3.17
CA THR A 288 -8.08 7.22 3.23
C THR A 288 -7.16 7.67 4.37
N ARG A 289 -7.32 7.11 5.58
CA ARG A 289 -6.52 7.51 6.75
C ARG A 289 -5.05 7.18 6.57
N VAL A 290 -4.74 6.00 6.04
CA VAL A 290 -3.36 5.59 5.77
C VAL A 290 -2.75 6.49 4.70
N ALA A 291 -3.43 6.68 3.56
CA ALA A 291 -2.94 7.54 2.49
C ALA A 291 -2.68 8.99 2.98
N SER A 292 -3.63 9.56 3.74
CA SER A 292 -3.46 10.90 4.31
C SER A 292 -2.39 10.98 5.40
N SER A 293 -2.05 9.88 6.08
CA SER A 293 -0.92 9.86 7.02
C SER A 293 0.44 10.01 6.33
N TRP A 294 0.50 9.72 5.03
CA TRP A 294 1.69 9.87 4.19
C TRP A 294 1.71 11.19 3.42
N GLU A 295 0.61 11.96 3.44
CA GLU A 295 0.60 13.31 2.90
C GLU A 295 1.63 14.17 3.62
N ARG A 296 2.45 14.88 2.85
CA ARG A 296 3.48 15.75 3.41
C ARG A 296 2.82 16.91 4.16
N PRO A 297 3.31 17.27 5.36
CA PRO A 297 2.91 18.50 6.00
C PRO A 297 3.14 19.69 5.06
N GLU A 298 2.17 20.59 4.96
CA GLU A 298 2.32 21.82 4.17
C GLU A 298 3.62 22.54 4.56
N GLY A 299 4.55 22.67 3.61
CA GLY A 299 5.84 23.34 3.81
C GLY A 299 7.04 22.45 4.15
N GLY A 300 6.89 21.12 4.20
CA GLY A 300 8.04 20.20 4.24
C GLY A 300 8.87 20.26 2.96
N ALA A 301 10.20 20.24 3.07
CA ALA A 301 11.09 20.13 1.91
C ALA A 301 10.68 18.90 1.10
N ALA A 302 10.31 19.11 -0.17
CA ALA A 302 9.84 18.05 -1.03
C ALA A 302 10.95 17.03 -1.26
N ALA A 303 10.86 15.87 -0.60
CA ALA A 303 11.38 14.66 -1.22
C ALA A 303 10.61 14.49 -2.55
N PRO A 304 11.26 14.12 -3.66
CA PRO A 304 10.56 13.81 -4.89
C PRO A 304 9.59 12.67 -4.59
N ALA A 305 8.30 12.99 -4.46
CA ALA A 305 7.30 11.96 -4.20
C ALA A 305 7.17 11.11 -5.45
N LEU A 306 7.22 9.80 -5.27
CA LEU A 306 7.04 8.79 -6.32
C LEU A 306 5.57 8.63 -6.76
N GLY A 307 4.71 9.59 -6.40
CA GLY A 307 3.27 9.60 -6.64
C GLY A 307 2.54 10.36 -5.54
N GLU A 308 1.29 10.76 -5.80
CA GLU A 308 0.37 11.14 -4.73
C GLU A 308 -0.07 9.87 -3.98
N PRO A 309 -0.18 9.89 -2.65
CA PRO A 309 -0.74 8.76 -1.90
C PRO A 309 -2.12 8.39 -2.44
N GLY A 310 -2.35 7.09 -2.63
CA GLY A 310 -3.59 6.56 -3.19
C GLY A 310 -3.93 5.21 -2.57
N TRP A 311 -5.19 4.81 -2.66
CA TRP A 311 -5.66 3.52 -2.17
C TRP A 311 -6.72 2.91 -3.09
N SER A 312 -6.87 1.58 -3.01
CA SER A 312 -7.86 0.80 -3.75
C SER A 312 -8.31 -0.41 -2.91
N VAL A 313 -9.58 -0.82 -3.04
CA VAL A 313 -10.07 -2.08 -2.47
C VAL A 313 -9.87 -3.15 -3.53
N VAL A 314 -9.03 -4.14 -3.26
CA VAL A 314 -8.61 -5.16 -4.25
C VAL A 314 -9.31 -6.51 -4.08
N HIS A 315 -9.91 -6.75 -2.91
CA HIS A 315 -10.67 -7.97 -2.64
C HIS A 315 -11.81 -7.69 -1.68
N THR A 316 -12.93 -8.39 -1.86
CA THR A 316 -14.08 -8.37 -0.97
C THR A 316 -14.77 -9.75 -0.91
N GLU A 317 -15.02 -10.23 0.31
CA GLU A 317 -15.80 -11.44 0.57
C GLU A 317 -16.76 -11.19 1.73
N HIS A 318 -17.96 -11.77 1.67
CA HIS A 318 -18.97 -11.66 2.73
C HIS A 318 -19.52 -13.04 3.08
N ASP A 319 -19.44 -13.43 4.36
CA ASP A 319 -20.02 -14.68 4.85
C ASP A 319 -20.64 -14.51 6.23
N GLY A 320 -21.95 -14.75 6.32
CA GLY A 320 -22.60 -15.11 7.60
C GLY A 320 -22.44 -14.13 8.77
N GLY A 321 -22.22 -12.83 8.50
CA GLY A 321 -21.96 -11.80 9.53
C GLY A 321 -20.48 -11.41 9.66
N ARG A 322 -19.61 -11.95 8.81
CA ARG A 322 -18.24 -11.50 8.59
C ARG A 322 -18.09 -10.93 7.19
N ALA A 323 -17.17 -9.98 7.04
CA ALA A 323 -16.73 -9.49 5.75
C ALA A 323 -15.21 -9.36 5.74
N HIS A 324 -14.58 -9.75 4.63
CA HIS A 324 -13.15 -9.65 4.42
C HIS A 324 -12.88 -8.63 3.34
N TYR A 325 -11.94 -7.71 3.59
CA TYR A 325 -11.51 -6.70 2.62
C TYR A 325 -10.00 -6.66 2.53
N TRP A 326 -9.47 -6.58 1.31
CA TRP A 326 -8.07 -6.21 1.09
C TRP A 326 -8.01 -4.81 0.53
N VAL A 327 -7.21 -3.95 1.16
CA VAL A 327 -7.06 -2.53 0.79
C VAL A 327 -5.59 -2.25 0.51
N ASP A 328 -5.25 -1.96 -0.73
CA ASP A 328 -3.92 -1.49 -1.09
C ASP A 328 -3.82 0.00 -0.85
N VAL A 329 -2.73 0.43 -0.22
CA VAL A 329 -2.39 1.83 -0.03
C VAL A 329 -0.97 2.05 -0.50
N THR A 330 -0.76 2.97 -1.44
CA THR A 330 0.55 3.27 -2.03
C THR A 330 0.90 4.76 -1.93
N GLY A 331 2.13 5.12 -2.30
CA GLY A 331 2.64 6.50 -2.26
C GLY A 331 3.63 6.77 -1.13
N MET A 332 4.19 5.72 -0.52
CA MET A 332 5.34 5.89 0.37
C MET A 332 6.54 6.45 -0.41
N ALA A 333 7.29 7.36 0.22
CA ALA A 333 8.45 8.01 -0.38
C ALA A 333 9.76 7.18 -0.29
N ASP A 334 9.65 5.87 -0.04
CA ASP A 334 10.79 4.96 0.04
C ASP A 334 11.04 4.32 -1.33
N ASP A 335 12.31 4.15 -1.71
CA ASP A 335 12.67 3.56 -3.00
C ASP A 335 12.61 2.02 -2.99
N SER A 336 12.52 1.42 -1.80
CA SER A 336 12.33 -0.01 -1.56
C SER A 336 10.85 -0.37 -1.33
N GLY A 337 10.13 0.43 -0.53
CA GLY A 337 8.73 0.23 -0.18
C GLY A 337 7.76 1.03 -1.04
N ARG A 338 6.76 0.37 -1.61
CA ARG A 338 5.71 0.99 -2.43
C ARG A 338 4.50 1.44 -1.59
N GLY A 339 4.17 0.67 -0.55
CA GLY A 339 2.92 0.80 0.17
C GLY A 339 2.67 -0.35 1.14
N SER A 340 1.42 -0.55 1.50
CA SER A 340 0.96 -1.68 2.31
C SER A 340 -0.41 -2.18 1.83
N ARG A 341 -0.64 -3.49 1.92
CA ARG A 341 -1.92 -4.15 1.73
C ARG A 341 -2.52 -4.45 3.11
N TYR A 342 -3.67 -3.89 3.41
CA TYR A 342 -4.41 -4.14 4.63
C TYR A 342 -5.43 -5.24 4.42
N GLN A 343 -5.31 -6.34 5.14
CA GLN A 343 -6.32 -7.39 5.21
C GLN A 343 -7.19 -7.13 6.44
N LEU A 344 -8.47 -6.84 6.21
CA LEU A 344 -9.43 -6.49 7.24
C LEU A 344 -10.45 -7.62 7.38
N THR A 345 -10.67 -8.07 8.61
CA THR A 345 -11.82 -8.90 8.98
C THR A 345 -12.79 -8.03 9.75
N LEU A 346 -14.02 -7.93 9.25
CA LEU A 346 -15.08 -7.11 9.81
C LEU A 346 -16.19 -7.99 10.40
N LEU A 347 -16.77 -7.56 11.51
CA LEU A 347 -17.84 -8.27 12.20
C LEU A 347 -19.13 -7.44 12.20
N ASP A 348 -20.26 -8.08 11.86
CA ASP A 348 -21.59 -7.50 12.04
C ASP A 348 -22.03 -7.62 13.51
N THR A 349 -22.16 -6.47 14.17
CA THR A 349 -22.58 -6.34 15.58
C THR A 349 -24.10 -6.29 15.74
N GLY A 350 -24.86 -6.29 14.65
CA GLY A 350 -26.30 -5.99 14.61
C GLY A 350 -26.63 -4.50 14.74
N GLN A 351 -25.66 -3.64 15.08
CA GLN A 351 -25.77 -2.17 15.05
C GLN A 351 -25.01 -1.54 13.87
N GLY A 352 -24.21 -2.34 13.18
CA GLY A 352 -23.28 -1.95 12.13
C GLY A 352 -22.09 -2.91 12.12
N TRP A 353 -21.11 -2.58 11.29
CA TRP A 353 -19.87 -3.30 11.12
C TRP A 353 -18.75 -2.63 11.92
N GLU A 354 -17.83 -3.43 12.43
CA GLU A 354 -16.60 -2.97 13.07
C GLU A 354 -15.42 -3.86 12.66
N ILE A 355 -14.19 -3.37 12.83
CA ILE A 355 -12.97 -4.15 12.58
C ILE A 355 -12.80 -5.14 13.73
N ASP A 356 -12.81 -6.44 13.41
CA ASP A 356 -12.48 -7.54 14.33
C ASP A 356 -10.96 -7.78 14.34
N GLU A 357 -10.35 -7.75 13.14
CA GLU A 357 -8.92 -7.97 12.93
C GLU A 357 -8.42 -7.14 11.75
N ALA A 358 -7.18 -6.67 11.83
CA ALA A 358 -6.49 -6.01 10.74
C ALA A 358 -5.02 -6.43 10.69
N VAL A 359 -4.54 -6.75 9.50
CA VAL A 359 -3.15 -7.09 9.23
C VAL A 359 -2.65 -6.19 8.11
N ALA A 360 -1.45 -5.63 8.24
CA ALA A 360 -0.81 -4.84 7.18
C ALA A 360 0.40 -5.59 6.60
N ILE A 361 0.39 -5.84 5.30
CA ILE A 361 1.48 -6.50 4.58
C ILE A 361 2.21 -5.46 3.76
N ALA A 362 3.53 -5.34 3.91
CA ALA A 362 4.30 -4.40 3.12
C ALA A 362 4.21 -4.74 1.63
N ILE A 363 3.98 -3.74 0.78
CA ILE A 363 4.08 -3.86 -0.68
C ILE A 363 5.46 -3.34 -1.06
N CYS A 364 6.36 -4.24 -1.44
CA CYS A 364 7.72 -3.94 -1.83
C CYS A 364 7.83 -3.72 -3.33
N ARG A 365 8.66 -2.75 -3.72
CA ARG A 365 8.84 -2.40 -5.13
C ARG A 365 9.86 -3.30 -5.82
N ARG A 366 11.01 -3.55 -5.19
CA ARG A 366 12.17 -4.23 -5.78
C ARG A 366 12.34 -5.68 -5.34
N GLY A 367 11.30 -6.24 -4.75
CA GLY A 367 11.33 -7.54 -4.09
C GLY A 367 11.26 -7.44 -2.58
N ALA A 368 10.76 -8.50 -1.96
CA ALA A 368 10.89 -8.75 -0.55
C ALA A 368 12.08 -9.71 -0.31
N SER A 369 12.76 -9.54 0.82
CA SER A 369 13.75 -10.49 1.32
C SER A 369 13.06 -11.79 1.72
N ASP A 370 13.52 -12.92 1.17
CA ASP A 370 12.96 -14.23 1.46
C ASP A 370 13.08 -14.59 2.97
N ASP A 371 14.14 -14.13 3.64
CA ASP A 371 14.39 -14.42 5.07
C ASP A 371 13.60 -13.54 6.04
N SER A 372 13.29 -12.30 5.65
CA SER A 372 12.81 -11.27 6.59
C SER A 372 11.53 -10.57 6.18
N GLY A 373 11.11 -10.73 4.93
CA GLY A 373 9.99 -10.00 4.32
C GLY A 373 10.29 -8.52 4.08
N TYR A 374 11.43 -7.97 4.52
CA TYR A 374 11.73 -6.55 4.30
C TYR A 374 11.94 -6.24 2.81
N CYS A 375 11.49 -5.05 2.40
CA CYS A 375 11.70 -4.56 1.05
C CYS A 375 13.18 -4.31 0.76
N GLN A 376 13.61 -4.68 -0.46
CA GLN A 376 15.01 -4.59 -0.90
C GLN A 376 15.35 -3.32 -1.69
#